data_AF-A0A0F8WYX5-F1
#
_entry.id   AF-A0A0F8WYX5-F1
#
_cell.length_a   1.000
_cell.length_b   1.000
_cell.length_c   1.000
_cell.angle_alpha   90.00
_cell.angle_beta   90.00
_cell.angle_gamma   90.00
#
_symmetry.space_group_name_H-M   'P 1'
#
loop_
_entity.id
_entity.type
_entity.pdbx_description
1 polymer ?
#
loop_
_entity_poly.entity_id
_entity_poly.type
_entity_poly.pdbx_seq_one_letter_code
_entity_poly.pdbx_strand_id
1 'polypeptide(L)'
;MAAGSWVFTNTGRTSLLNGTFDIDSDTYNMALYLSTSDLGAASTTYAGVSNEHANANGYTTGGITTAGLTLSGTTTVKVDVTTDPVWTAAGGSIVARFAAIYEVGGNILCYCLLDATPADVTVTTGNTLTVAAHASGVFTLS
;
A
#
# COMPACT_ATOMS: atom_id res chain seq x y z
N MET A 1 12.74 -2.61 5.00
CA MET A 1 12.76 -1.13 5.05
C MET A 1 11.36 -0.70 5.48
N ALA A 2 11.23 0.30 6.35
CA ALA A 2 9.91 0.82 6.69
C ALA A 2 9.40 1.70 5.56
N ALA A 3 8.10 1.62 5.26
CA ALA A 3 7.45 2.54 4.35
C ALA A 3 7.60 3.99 4.85
N GLY A 4 7.66 4.93 3.91
CA GLY A 4 7.48 6.34 4.23
C GLY A 4 6.08 6.62 4.79
N SER A 5 5.84 7.88 5.19
CA SER A 5 4.51 8.29 5.63
C SER A 5 3.46 8.01 4.56
N TRP A 6 2.36 7.36 4.94
CA TRP A 6 1.24 7.12 4.04
C TRP A 6 0.48 8.42 3.79
N VAL A 7 0.08 8.61 2.54
CA VAL A 7 -0.66 9.77 2.05
C VAL A 7 -1.98 9.29 1.51
N PHE A 8 -3.08 9.81 2.05
CA PHE A 8 -4.40 9.53 1.51
C PHE A 8 -4.55 10.11 0.10
N THR A 9 -5.26 9.40 -0.77
CA THR A 9 -5.79 10.00 -1.99
C THR A 9 -6.93 10.96 -1.64
N ASN A 10 -7.27 11.89 -2.54
CA ASN A 10 -8.42 12.78 -2.39
C ASN A 10 -9.70 11.95 -2.22
N THR A 11 -9.88 10.96 -3.09
CA THR A 11 -11.01 10.03 -3.07
C THR A 11 -11.03 9.20 -1.80
N GLY A 12 -9.87 8.72 -1.33
CA GLY A 12 -9.75 7.93 -0.12
C GLY A 12 -10.19 8.70 1.12
N ARG A 13 -9.88 10.01 1.22
CA ARG A 13 -10.42 10.87 2.28
C ARG A 13 -11.94 10.98 2.20
N THR A 14 -12.48 11.20 1.01
CA THR A 14 -13.94 11.29 0.83
C THR A 14 -14.63 9.97 1.18
N SER A 15 -14.09 8.84 0.73
CA SER A 15 -14.60 7.50 1.03
C SER A 15 -14.59 7.19 2.52
N LEU A 16 -13.51 7.56 3.22
CA LEU A 16 -13.42 7.44 4.68
C LEU A 16 -14.51 8.27 5.39
N LEU A 17 -14.70 9.52 4.99
CA LEU A 17 -15.70 10.41 5.61
C LEU A 17 -17.14 10.06 5.24
N ASN A 18 -17.36 9.47 4.07
CA ASN A 18 -18.67 9.03 3.61
C ASN A 18 -19.04 7.63 4.15
N GLY A 19 -18.13 6.96 4.85
CA GLY A 19 -18.33 5.61 5.37
C GLY A 19 -18.44 4.54 4.28
N THR A 20 -17.85 4.78 3.10
CA THR A 20 -17.79 3.75 2.05
C THR A 20 -16.64 2.77 2.26
N PHE A 21 -15.70 3.12 3.15
CA PHE A 21 -14.68 2.20 3.65
C PHE A 21 -15.11 1.72 5.04
N ASP A 22 -15.22 0.41 5.19
CA ASP A 22 -15.22 -0.27 6.48
C ASP A 22 -13.80 -0.77 6.77
N ILE A 23 -13.03 0.02 7.52
CA ILE A 23 -11.57 -0.13 7.64
C ILE A 23 -11.14 -1.48 8.20
N ASP A 24 -11.89 -2.05 9.15
CA ASP A 24 -11.55 -3.29 9.83
C ASP A 24 -12.38 -4.51 9.39
N SER A 25 -13.39 -4.31 8.53
CA SER A 25 -14.16 -5.43 7.95
C SER A 25 -13.91 -5.64 6.45
N ASP A 26 -13.58 -4.60 5.69
CA ASP A 26 -13.35 -4.74 4.25
C ASP A 26 -12.02 -5.42 3.95
N THR A 27 -11.92 -5.96 2.73
CA THR A 27 -10.69 -6.56 2.25
C THR A 27 -9.81 -5.51 1.57
N TYR A 28 -8.60 -5.33 2.08
CA TYR A 28 -7.62 -4.41 1.52
C TYR A 28 -6.41 -5.15 0.95
N ASN A 29 -5.97 -4.74 -0.24
CA ASN A 29 -4.75 -5.21 -0.87
C ASN A 29 -3.68 -4.11 -0.90
N MET A 30 -2.42 -4.53 -0.88
CA MET A 30 -1.27 -3.66 -1.11
C MET A 30 -0.60 -4.03 -2.43
N ALA A 31 -0.52 -3.08 -3.36
CA ALA A 31 0.14 -3.24 -4.66
C ALA A 31 1.41 -2.39 -4.76
N LEU A 32 2.38 -2.86 -5.56
CA LEU A 32 3.67 -2.20 -5.77
C LEU A 32 3.72 -1.53 -7.15
N TYR A 33 4.21 -0.30 -7.20
CA TYR A 33 4.25 0.50 -8.42
C TYR A 33 5.65 1.00 -8.74
N LEU A 34 5.95 1.08 -10.04
CA LEU A 34 7.21 1.58 -10.57
C LEU A 34 7.33 3.11 -10.40
N SER A 35 8.55 3.64 -10.57
CA SER A 35 8.81 5.08 -10.55
C SER A 35 8.05 5.89 -11.60
N THR A 36 7.64 5.24 -12.69
CA THR A 36 6.88 5.84 -13.79
C THR A 36 5.37 5.78 -13.60
N SER A 37 4.87 5.26 -12.48
CA SER A 37 3.44 5.23 -12.16
C SER A 37 2.85 6.63 -12.03
N ASP A 38 1.57 6.76 -12.40
CA ASP A 38 0.74 7.94 -12.16
C ASP A 38 0.08 7.94 -10.77
N LEU A 39 0.42 6.97 -9.91
CA LEU A 39 -0.06 6.90 -8.54
C LEU A 39 0.22 8.19 -7.78
N GLY A 40 -0.83 8.79 -7.21
CA GLY A 40 -0.70 10.01 -6.44
C GLY A 40 -2.01 10.44 -5.79
N ALA A 41 -2.03 11.66 -5.26
CA ALA A 41 -3.17 12.19 -4.51
C ALA A 41 -4.49 12.22 -5.33
N ALA A 42 -4.41 12.31 -6.66
CA ALA A 42 -5.59 12.31 -7.54
C ALA A 42 -6.09 10.92 -7.91
N SER A 43 -5.37 9.85 -7.57
CA SER A 43 -5.78 8.48 -7.90
C SER A 43 -7.12 8.12 -7.23
N THR A 44 -7.93 7.34 -7.94
CA THR A 44 -9.29 6.97 -7.52
C THR A 44 -9.35 5.47 -7.26
N THR A 45 -9.36 4.66 -8.31
CA THR A 45 -9.47 3.19 -8.27
C THR A 45 -8.14 2.54 -8.61
N TYR A 46 -7.93 1.31 -8.12
CA TYR A 46 -6.76 0.49 -8.48
C TYR A 46 -6.61 0.34 -10.00
N ALA A 47 -7.70 0.05 -10.71
CA ALA A 47 -7.67 -0.14 -12.16
C ALA A 47 -7.33 1.14 -12.95
N GLY A 48 -7.45 2.31 -12.32
CA GLY A 48 -7.11 3.60 -12.93
C GLY A 48 -5.65 4.02 -12.78
N VAL A 49 -4.84 3.25 -12.06
CA VAL A 49 -3.41 3.54 -11.85
C VAL A 49 -2.55 2.68 -12.76
N SER A 50 -1.57 3.30 -13.40
CA SER A 50 -0.67 2.65 -14.34
C SER A 50 0.65 2.21 -13.69
N ASN A 51 1.37 1.32 -14.39
CA ASN A 51 2.73 0.90 -14.04
C ASN A 51 2.86 0.23 -12.66
N GLU A 52 1.88 -0.61 -12.33
CA GLU A 52 2.08 -1.65 -11.32
C GLU A 52 3.24 -2.57 -11.74
N HIS A 53 3.96 -3.14 -10.78
CA HIS A 53 4.95 -4.16 -11.07
C HIS A 53 4.31 -5.34 -11.84
N ALA A 54 5.00 -5.83 -12.86
CA ALA A 54 4.45 -6.88 -13.72
C ALA A 54 4.26 -8.20 -12.95
N ASN A 55 3.32 -9.04 -13.41
CA ASN A 55 3.10 -10.39 -12.88
C ASN A 55 4.29 -11.31 -13.23
N ALA A 56 5.37 -11.18 -12.47
CA ALA A 56 6.64 -11.86 -12.66
C ALA A 56 7.50 -11.71 -11.40
N ASN A 57 8.67 -12.35 -11.37
CA ASN A 57 9.71 -12.11 -10.38
C ASN A 57 9.28 -12.34 -8.92
N GLY A 58 8.24 -13.15 -8.69
CA GLY A 58 7.66 -13.38 -7.35
C GLY A 58 6.56 -12.40 -6.94
N TYR A 59 6.16 -11.50 -7.85
CA TYR A 59 5.02 -10.58 -7.68
C TYR A 59 3.80 -11.07 -8.47
N THR A 60 2.61 -10.90 -7.91
CA THR A 60 1.32 -11.16 -8.56
C THR A 60 0.58 -9.83 -8.73
N THR A 61 0.04 -9.58 -9.92
CA THR A 61 -0.80 -8.38 -10.19
C THR A 61 -1.99 -8.32 -9.23
N GLY A 62 -2.27 -7.14 -8.70
CA GLY A 62 -3.18 -6.91 -7.58
C GLY A 62 -2.49 -6.98 -6.21
N GLY A 63 -1.19 -7.29 -6.19
CA GLY A 63 -0.38 -7.31 -4.98
C GLY A 63 -0.77 -8.40 -3.99
N ILE A 64 -0.64 -8.12 -2.71
CA ILE A 64 -0.96 -9.04 -1.61
C ILE A 64 -2.08 -8.46 -0.76
N THR A 65 -3.03 -9.30 -0.36
CA THR A 65 -4.03 -8.94 0.65
C THR A 65 -3.34 -8.60 1.97
N THR A 66 -3.48 -7.35 2.41
CA THR A 66 -3.17 -6.99 3.80
C THR A 66 -4.15 -7.80 4.65
N ALA A 67 -3.70 -8.51 5.67
CA ALA A 67 -4.53 -9.44 6.45
C ALA A 67 -5.60 -8.73 7.32
N GLY A 68 -6.25 -7.70 6.79
CA GLY A 68 -7.05 -6.70 7.48
C GLY A 68 -6.20 -5.51 7.92
N LEU A 69 -6.83 -4.33 7.94
CA LEU A 69 -6.36 -3.21 8.75
C LEU A 69 -6.96 -3.34 10.16
N THR A 70 -6.22 -2.91 11.16
CA THR A 70 -6.63 -2.99 12.57
C THR A 70 -6.77 -1.61 13.18
N LEU A 71 -7.80 -1.45 14.00
CA LEU A 71 -8.05 -0.24 14.78
C LEU A 71 -7.56 -0.44 16.21
N SER A 72 -6.82 0.53 16.75
CA SER A 72 -6.37 0.52 18.14
C SER A 72 -6.35 1.92 18.74
N GLY A 73 -6.52 2.04 20.05
CA GLY A 73 -6.61 3.34 20.74
C GLY A 73 -8.05 3.81 20.99
N THR A 74 -8.19 5.02 21.53
CA THR A 74 -9.49 5.58 21.94
C THR A 74 -9.63 7.05 21.51
N THR A 75 -8.90 7.97 22.14
CA THR A 75 -8.89 9.41 21.78
C THR A 75 -8.17 9.64 20.47
N THR A 76 -7.06 8.94 20.26
CA THR A 76 -6.41 8.83 18.96
C THR A 76 -6.53 7.36 18.54
N VAL A 77 -7.22 7.13 17.44
CA VAL A 77 -7.36 5.80 16.86
C VAL A 77 -6.28 5.63 15.80
N LYS A 78 -5.45 4.59 15.96
CA LYS A 78 -4.42 4.18 15.02
C LYS A 78 -4.97 3.07 14.13
N VAL A 79 -4.76 3.22 12.82
CA VAL A 79 -4.98 2.21 11.81
C VAL A 79 -3.65 1.63 11.37
N ASP A 80 -3.51 0.31 11.44
CA ASP A 80 -2.27 -0.39 11.06
C ASP A 80 -2.55 -1.67 10.27
N VAL A 81 -1.55 -2.16 9.56
CA VAL A 81 -1.61 -3.48 8.91
C VAL A 81 -1.44 -4.57 9.97
N THR A 82 -2.28 -5.61 9.92
CA THR A 82 -2.18 -6.74 10.87
C THR A 82 -0.86 -7.50 10.73
N THR A 83 -0.36 -7.61 9.50
CA THR A 83 0.91 -8.24 9.18
C THR A 83 1.50 -7.51 7.97
N ASP A 84 2.76 -7.11 8.10
CA ASP A 84 3.48 -6.42 7.04
C ASP A 84 3.53 -7.30 5.77
N PRO A 85 3.11 -6.76 4.60
CA PRO A 85 3.21 -7.50 3.35
C PRO A 85 4.66 -7.84 2.99
N VAL A 86 4.87 -9.10 2.56
CA VAL A 86 6.18 -9.61 2.18
C VAL A 86 6.12 -10.24 0.79
N TRP A 87 6.95 -9.74 -0.12
CA TRP A 87 7.21 -10.38 -1.42
C TRP A 87 8.57 -11.05 -1.42
N THR A 88 8.66 -12.27 -1.93
CA THR A 88 9.94 -12.95 -2.16
C THR A 88 10.29 -12.84 -3.64
N ALA A 89 11.41 -12.19 -3.97
CA ALA A 89 11.85 -12.08 -5.35
C ALA A 89 12.27 -13.46 -5.88
N ALA A 90 11.68 -13.90 -6.98
CA ALA A 90 11.90 -15.23 -7.55
C ALA A 90 11.86 -15.21 -9.08
N GLY A 91 12.94 -15.63 -9.75
CA GLY A 91 13.05 -15.60 -11.22
C GLY A 91 13.47 -14.26 -11.81
N GLY A 92 13.67 -13.24 -10.98
CA GLY A 92 14.18 -11.91 -11.33
C GLY A 92 14.07 -10.96 -10.14
N SER A 93 14.46 -9.70 -10.33
CA SER A 93 14.34 -8.67 -9.30
C SER A 93 12.94 -8.06 -9.25
N ILE A 94 12.47 -7.77 -8.04
CA ILE A 94 11.35 -6.85 -7.83
C ILE A 94 11.93 -5.44 -7.73
N VAL A 95 11.41 -4.52 -8.54
CA VAL A 95 11.74 -3.09 -8.50
C VAL A 95 10.45 -2.32 -8.32
N ALA A 96 10.40 -1.43 -7.34
CA ALA A 96 9.25 -0.58 -7.06
C ALA A 96 9.67 0.71 -6.36
N ARG A 97 8.87 1.77 -6.53
CA ARG A 97 9.03 3.06 -5.83
C ARG A 97 7.93 3.32 -4.83
N PHE A 98 6.72 2.89 -5.15
CA PHE A 98 5.54 3.17 -4.35
C PHE A 98 4.84 1.89 -3.93
N ALA A 99 4.11 1.98 -2.83
CA ALA A 99 3.06 1.04 -2.47
C ALA A 99 1.74 1.79 -2.35
N ALA A 100 0.63 1.14 -2.73
CA ALA A 100 -0.71 1.63 -2.49
C ALA A 100 -1.52 0.60 -1.71
N ILE A 101 -2.33 1.05 -0.76
CA ILE A 101 -3.37 0.24 -0.11
C ILE A 101 -4.71 0.63 -0.72
N TYR A 102 -5.46 -0.37 -1.18
CA TYR A 102 -6.77 -0.16 -1.81
C TYR A 102 -7.77 -1.22 -1.35
N GLU A 103 -9.04 -0.83 -1.30
CA GLU A 103 -10.15 -1.73 -1.01
C GLU A 103 -10.44 -2.60 -2.25
N VAL A 104 -10.60 -3.91 -2.07
CA VAL A 104 -10.94 -4.82 -3.15
C VAL A 104 -12.34 -4.51 -3.66
N GLY A 105 -12.45 -4.09 -4.92
CA GLY A 105 -13.71 -3.64 -5.52
C GLY A 105 -14.04 -2.17 -5.25
N GLY A 106 -13.16 -1.44 -4.55
CA GLY A 106 -13.35 -0.05 -4.17
C GLY A 106 -12.22 0.89 -4.60
N ASN A 107 -12.00 1.93 -3.78
CA ASN A 107 -11.04 3.01 -4.06
C ASN A 107 -9.68 2.76 -3.40
N ILE A 108 -8.67 3.49 -3.85
CA ILE A 108 -7.36 3.56 -3.21
C ILE A 108 -7.49 4.41 -1.95
N LEU A 109 -7.18 3.80 -0.80
CA LEU A 109 -7.15 4.47 0.48
C LEU A 109 -5.97 5.45 0.55
N CYS A 110 -4.76 4.92 0.40
CA CYS A 110 -3.53 5.67 0.56
C CYS A 110 -2.37 5.05 -0.24
N TYR A 111 -1.29 5.82 -0.35
CA TYR A 111 -0.03 5.39 -0.96
C TYR A 111 1.16 5.94 -0.19
N CYS A 112 2.33 5.34 -0.38
CA CYS A 112 3.58 5.83 0.19
C CYS A 112 4.73 5.65 -0.80
N LEU A 113 5.83 6.35 -0.53
CA LEU A 113 7.13 5.96 -1.05
C LEU A 113 7.66 4.77 -0.22
N LEU A 114 8.27 3.80 -0.91
CA LEU A 114 8.95 2.68 -0.25
C LEU A 114 10.29 3.10 0.36
N ASP A 115 10.89 4.16 -0.18
CA ASP A 115 12.11 4.80 0.32
C ASP A 115 11.86 6.30 0.57
N ALA A 116 12.24 6.80 1.74
CA ALA A 116 12.01 8.19 2.13
C ALA A 116 12.89 9.21 1.35
N THR A 117 13.95 8.74 0.68
CA THR A 117 14.84 9.53 -0.19
C THR A 117 14.51 9.33 -1.68
N PRO A 118 13.21 9.35 -2.01
CA PRO A 118 12.54 8.73 -3.17
C PRO A 118 13.42 7.92 -4.15
N ALA A 119 14.09 6.88 -3.67
CA ALA A 119 14.80 5.93 -4.53
C ALA A 119 13.92 4.76 -4.97
N ASP A 120 14.32 4.09 -6.05
CA ASP A 120 13.74 2.79 -6.39
C ASP A 120 14.28 1.72 -5.44
N VAL A 121 13.37 0.92 -4.90
CA VAL A 121 13.70 -0.23 -4.07
C VAL A 121 13.84 -1.43 -4.98
N THR A 122 15.03 -2.02 -4.99
CA THR A 122 15.33 -3.23 -5.76
C THR A 122 15.62 -4.39 -4.83
N VAL A 123 14.87 -5.47 -4.97
CA VAL A 123 15.10 -6.74 -4.25
C VAL A 123 15.44 -7.81 -5.28
N THR A 124 16.64 -8.38 -5.15
CA THR A 124 17.14 -9.43 -6.05
C THR A 124 16.64 -10.81 -5.65
N THR A 125 16.64 -11.74 -6.60
CA THR A 125 16.20 -13.13 -6.41
C THR A 125 16.71 -13.77 -5.12
N GLY A 126 15.82 -14.42 -4.38
CA GLY A 126 16.10 -15.08 -3.11
C GLY A 126 15.98 -14.18 -1.88
N ASN A 127 15.83 -12.87 -2.07
CA ASN A 127 15.60 -11.91 -0.98
C ASN A 127 14.13 -11.50 -0.89
N THR A 128 13.76 -10.92 0.25
CA THR A 128 12.39 -10.48 0.53
C THR A 128 12.27 -8.95 0.57
N LEU A 129 11.21 -8.42 -0.04
CA LEU A 129 10.72 -7.07 0.17
C LEU A 129 9.63 -7.11 1.23
N THR A 130 9.92 -6.61 2.43
CA THR A 130 8.91 -6.36 3.47
C THR A 130 8.55 -4.88 3.44
N VAL A 131 7.27 -4.59 3.23
CA VAL A 131 6.73 -3.22 3.35
C VAL A 131 6.14 -3.08 4.74
N ALA A 132 6.99 -2.71 5.69
CA ALA A 132 6.52 -2.46 7.04
C ALA A 132 5.75 -1.15 7.11
N ALA A 133 4.61 -1.13 7.77
CA ALA A 133 3.91 0.13 8.00
C ALA A 133 4.80 1.11 8.78
N HIS A 134 4.55 2.41 8.59
CA HIS A 134 5.27 3.44 9.32
C HIS A 134 5.04 3.27 10.84
N ALA A 135 5.90 3.84 11.70
CA ALA A 135 5.75 3.69 13.16
C ALA A 135 4.37 4.15 13.67
N SER A 136 3.77 5.14 13.01
CA SER A 136 2.41 5.63 13.26
C SER A 136 1.31 4.75 12.65
N GLY A 137 1.66 3.60 12.07
CA GLY A 137 0.78 2.75 11.27
C GLY A 137 0.55 3.30 9.87
N VAL A 138 -0.60 2.94 9.30
CA VAL A 138 -1.09 3.53 8.05
C VAL A 138 -1.55 4.97 8.30
N PHE A 139 -2.35 5.21 9.34
CA PHE A 139 -2.72 6.57 9.77
C PHE A 139 -3.25 6.60 11.20
N THR A 140 -3.40 7.81 11.75
CA THR A 140 -4.09 8.06 13.01
C THR A 140 -5.19 9.11 12.82
N LEU A 141 -6.31 8.97 13.53
CA LEU A 141 -7.38 9.96 13.62
C LEU A 141 -7.58 10.37 15.08
N SER A 142 -7.81 11.66 15.32
CA SER A 142 -8.01 12.27 16.64
C SER A 142 -8.99 13.43 16.57
#